data_AF-A0A936DDC5-F1
#
_entry.id   AF-A0A936DDC5-F1
#
_cell.length_a   1.000
_cell.length_b   1.000
_cell.length_c   1.000
_cell.angle_alpha   90.00
_cell.angle_beta   90.00
_cell.angle_gamma   90.00
#
_symmetry.space_group_name_H-M   'P 1'
#
loop_
_entity.id
_entity.type
_entity.pdbx_description
1 polymer ?
#
loop_
_entity_poly.entity_id
_entity_poly.type
_entity_poly.pdbx_seq_one_letter_code
_entity_poly.pdbx_strand_id
1 'polypeptide(L)'
;MSATSRRRSPLELGLALALASLLPGCAEEGDEDGDDGAACVDGKCDANGPVAEQLAGFQDPIATFLRTQVDEDGQFEVGYLDLLKGIAKQQGCAETTIDSYVISDDLVADGGGAFPRVVNTVCSDDRTKADLAFFALSFADADGVDVDVRTIEMFAWDSAAFQYRFYKGTPVEGSDTAVALQVAPSDCRECHEQPEHIEGLKMPMTPIMNELSAPWQHWFAEPVSFEHHVPDKTAAAPHFKQLAGVGSSFRKSAARLEQTIRSAYTQRIATARLRLRRNPANVDEAMSLLRPLFCDEQLTYVTEDGKSGLISTNATIDEGLASVYFQLMGTGWPWDWWQDKVMRFSPAATNDPLTMMPTRGAATIAYEKQLLSVRALTADQVMRVRALDWTTPTLSSFRCGLWHNALPRVKAKSFTGAKNSELFVPLLDEILTVHKDDFGIGGTDLPASIPLASPTAGKFIALAKADEASLQALAEALAAGKLGDEACGADGSGMCVTDNDGLGAMVEARFKADQSAGREPLRSLRSARGCEAKANYPNAPAIAGLGGC
;
A
#
# COMPACT_ATOMS: atom_id res chain seq x y z
N MET A 1 -17.60 -56.52 -62.25
CA MET A 1 -16.68 -56.29 -63.40
C MET A 1 -15.32 -55.84 -62.85
N SER A 2 -14.29 -55.76 -63.69
CA SER A 2 -12.88 -55.51 -63.32
C SER A 2 -12.70 -54.31 -62.36
N ALA A 3 -11.82 -54.32 -61.34
CA ALA A 3 -10.46 -54.86 -61.19
C ALA A 3 -9.34 -53.97 -61.78
N THR A 4 -8.64 -53.29 -60.86
CA THR A 4 -7.20 -52.90 -60.86
C THR A 4 -6.55 -52.15 -62.03
N SER A 5 -5.86 -51.06 -61.69
CA SER A 5 -4.43 -50.92 -62.03
C SER A 5 -3.67 -50.12 -60.95
N ARG A 6 -2.34 -50.21 -60.92
CA ARG A 6 -1.42 -49.72 -59.86
C ARG A 6 0.01 -49.68 -60.40
N ARG A 7 0.93 -48.92 -59.76
CA ARG A 7 2.40 -48.83 -60.04
C ARG A 7 2.77 -47.89 -61.22
N ARG A 8 3.95 -47.26 -61.28
CA ARG A 8 5.07 -47.05 -60.30
C ARG A 8 5.95 -45.87 -60.76
N SER A 9 6.62 -45.19 -59.82
CA SER A 9 7.78 -44.33 -60.10
C SER A 9 9.03 -45.15 -60.47
N PRO A 10 10.05 -44.52 -61.07
CA PRO A 10 11.41 -44.74 -60.57
C PRO A 10 12.36 -43.50 -60.65
N LEU A 11 13.21 -43.35 -59.61
CA LEU A 11 14.69 -43.12 -59.64
C LEU A 11 15.32 -41.90 -60.40
N GLU A 12 16.55 -41.43 -60.14
CA GLU A 12 17.52 -41.35 -59.00
C GLU A 12 18.78 -40.56 -59.50
N LEU A 13 19.90 -40.27 -58.80
CA LEU A 13 20.42 -40.46 -57.43
C LEU A 13 21.52 -39.42 -57.14
N GLY A 14 21.64 -38.95 -55.89
CA GLY A 14 22.96 -38.76 -55.25
C GLY A 14 23.54 -37.33 -55.10
N LEU A 15 24.61 -37.15 -54.32
CA LEU A 15 25.27 -38.14 -53.44
C LEU A 15 25.92 -37.51 -52.18
N ALA A 16 26.03 -38.32 -51.14
CA ALA A 16 26.40 -37.96 -49.76
C ALA A 16 27.91 -37.87 -49.48
N LEU A 17 28.25 -37.32 -48.29
CA LEU A 17 29.04 -37.95 -47.20
C LEU A 17 28.74 -37.10 -45.92
N ALA A 18 28.42 -37.60 -44.71
CA ALA A 18 28.89 -38.72 -43.89
C ALA A 18 30.31 -38.50 -43.31
N LEU A 19 30.65 -38.85 -42.06
CA LEU A 19 30.02 -39.64 -40.95
C LEU A 19 30.46 -38.97 -39.59
N ALA A 20 30.16 -39.36 -38.33
CA ALA A 20 29.55 -40.53 -37.69
C ALA A 20 29.12 -40.27 -36.21
N SER A 21 28.26 -41.16 -35.66
CA SER A 21 28.27 -41.78 -34.30
C SER A 21 28.45 -40.95 -32.99
N LEU A 22 27.77 -41.21 -31.86
CA LEU A 22 27.35 -42.51 -31.27
C LEU A 22 26.02 -42.47 -30.44
N LEU A 23 25.06 -43.33 -30.81
CA LEU A 23 24.19 -44.19 -29.97
C LEU A 23 23.44 -43.55 -28.73
N PRO A 24 22.93 -44.27 -27.69
CA PRO A 24 21.50 -44.18 -27.35
C PRO A 24 21.18 -43.85 -25.86
N GLY A 25 19.89 -43.71 -25.53
CA GLY A 25 19.43 -43.43 -24.16
C GLY A 25 19.21 -44.66 -23.27
N CYS A 26 19.22 -44.43 -21.96
CA CYS A 26 18.69 -45.26 -20.87
C CYS A 26 18.33 -44.36 -19.66
N ALA A 27 17.88 -44.95 -18.56
CA ALA A 27 17.48 -44.23 -17.34
C ALA A 27 18.49 -44.41 -16.19
N GLU A 28 18.27 -43.63 -15.12
CA GLU A 28 18.79 -43.76 -13.74
C GLU A 28 20.26 -43.39 -13.44
N GLU A 29 20.41 -42.72 -12.27
CA GLU A 29 21.59 -42.46 -11.41
C GLU A 29 22.80 -41.67 -11.96
N GLY A 30 23.21 -40.63 -11.20
CA GLY A 30 24.46 -39.85 -11.38
C GLY A 30 24.32 -38.35 -11.09
N ASP A 31 25.09 -37.83 -10.13
CA ASP A 31 25.05 -36.43 -9.63
C ASP A 31 26.02 -35.46 -10.35
N GLU A 32 26.09 -34.23 -9.81
CA GLU A 32 27.11 -33.16 -9.96
C GLU A 32 26.90 -32.05 -11.03
N ASP A 33 26.51 -30.86 -10.50
CA ASP A 33 26.80 -29.47 -10.88
C ASP A 33 26.60 -28.91 -12.30
N GLY A 34 25.83 -27.80 -12.41
CA GLY A 34 26.03 -26.78 -13.45
C GLY A 34 24.85 -25.83 -13.79
N ASP A 35 25.08 -24.53 -13.63
CA ASP A 35 24.41 -23.36 -14.25
C ASP A 35 22.89 -23.10 -14.06
N ASP A 36 22.64 -22.07 -13.25
CA ASP A 36 21.88 -20.86 -13.55
C ASP A 36 20.35 -20.83 -13.69
N GLY A 37 19.76 -20.09 -12.75
CA GLY A 37 18.81 -19.03 -13.13
C GLY A 37 17.33 -19.36 -13.07
N ALA A 38 16.85 -19.94 -11.96
CA ALA A 38 15.42 -20.13 -11.69
C ALA A 38 14.67 -18.79 -11.59
N ALA A 39 14.30 -18.22 -12.73
CA ALA A 39 13.49 -17.01 -12.83
C ALA A 39 12.11 -17.25 -12.19
N CYS A 40 11.69 -16.35 -11.30
CA CYS A 40 10.45 -16.50 -10.53
C CYS A 40 9.20 -16.25 -11.40
N VAL A 41 8.67 -17.31 -12.00
CA VAL A 41 7.41 -17.30 -12.78
C VAL A 41 6.25 -17.81 -11.90
N ASP A 42 5.03 -17.32 -12.15
CA ASP A 42 3.75 -17.79 -11.56
C ASP A 42 3.65 -17.85 -10.02
N GLY A 43 4.34 -16.92 -9.34
CA GLY A 43 3.97 -16.46 -7.99
C GLY A 43 4.36 -17.36 -6.82
N LYS A 44 4.35 -18.69 -6.99
CA LYS A 44 4.66 -19.68 -5.94
C LYS A 44 6.17 -19.87 -5.76
N CYS A 45 6.79 -18.90 -5.11
CA CYS A 45 8.06 -19.10 -4.42
C CYS A 45 7.76 -19.63 -3.01
N ASP A 46 7.46 -20.93 -2.93
CA ASP A 46 7.64 -21.71 -1.71
C ASP A 46 9.15 -21.71 -1.43
N ALA A 47 9.55 -21.37 -0.20
CA ALA A 47 10.94 -21.07 0.13
C ALA A 47 11.76 -22.35 0.40
N ASN A 48 11.84 -23.21 -0.63
CA ASN A 48 12.38 -24.55 -0.56
C ASN A 48 13.92 -24.56 -0.69
N GLY A 49 14.60 -24.08 0.34
CA GLY A 49 16.06 -24.15 0.50
C GLY A 49 16.47 -23.81 1.95
N PRO A 50 17.64 -24.27 2.43
CA PRO A 50 18.15 -23.93 3.77
C PRO A 50 18.11 -22.43 4.07
N VAL A 51 17.82 -22.07 5.33
CA VAL A 51 17.68 -20.67 5.77
C VAL A 51 18.90 -19.83 5.39
N ALA A 52 20.11 -20.40 5.51
CA ALA A 52 21.37 -19.75 5.11
C ALA A 52 21.40 -19.32 3.63
N GLU A 53 20.85 -20.12 2.71
CA GLU A 53 20.79 -19.80 1.27
C GLU A 53 19.78 -18.67 0.99
N GLN A 54 18.62 -18.71 1.67
CA GLN A 54 17.62 -17.64 1.57
C GLN A 54 18.20 -16.30 2.04
N LEU A 55 18.93 -16.32 3.16
CA LEU A 55 19.67 -15.15 3.66
C LEU A 55 20.79 -14.72 2.70
N ALA A 56 21.46 -15.64 2.00
CA ALA A 56 22.49 -15.30 1.01
C ALA A 56 21.92 -14.42 -0.14
N GLY A 57 20.66 -14.63 -0.53
CA GLY A 57 20.01 -13.87 -1.61
C GLY A 57 19.70 -12.39 -1.29
N PHE A 58 19.53 -11.99 -0.03
CA PHE A 58 18.92 -10.69 0.33
C PHE A 58 19.94 -9.61 0.72
N GLN A 59 19.89 -8.42 0.11
CA GLN A 59 20.88 -7.35 0.33
C GLN A 59 20.40 -6.27 1.32
N ASP A 60 19.84 -6.73 2.44
CA ASP A 60 19.35 -5.92 3.56
C ASP A 60 20.23 -6.13 4.83
N PRO A 61 20.15 -5.22 5.83
CA PRO A 61 21.02 -5.29 7.01
C PRO A 61 20.69 -6.41 8.00
N ILE A 62 19.48 -7.01 7.94
CA ILE A 62 19.08 -8.13 8.80
C ILE A 62 19.64 -9.44 8.24
N ALA A 63 19.46 -9.72 6.94
CA ALA A 63 20.14 -10.85 6.28
C ALA A 63 21.66 -10.77 6.45
N THR A 64 22.23 -9.57 6.27
CA THR A 64 23.68 -9.36 6.43
C THR A 64 24.19 -9.66 7.83
N PHE A 65 23.37 -9.47 8.87
CA PHE A 65 23.71 -9.91 10.23
C PHE A 65 23.51 -11.42 10.42
N LEU A 66 22.31 -11.93 10.11
CA LEU A 66 21.88 -13.29 10.45
C LEU A 66 22.69 -14.39 9.74
N ARG A 67 23.25 -14.13 8.54
CA ARG A 67 24.23 -15.01 7.86
C ARG A 67 25.43 -15.44 8.71
N THR A 68 25.71 -14.73 9.81
CA THR A 68 26.85 -14.99 10.71
C THR A 68 26.43 -15.50 12.09
N GLN A 69 25.13 -15.66 12.33
CA GLN A 69 24.54 -15.98 13.63
C GLN A 69 23.58 -17.18 13.57
N VAL A 70 23.07 -17.51 12.38
CA VAL A 70 22.18 -18.64 12.12
C VAL A 70 23.00 -19.88 11.79
N ASP A 71 22.61 -21.02 12.36
CA ASP A 71 23.23 -22.33 12.16
C ASP A 71 22.64 -23.13 10.98
N GLU A 72 23.07 -24.39 10.84
CA GLU A 72 22.63 -25.30 9.77
C GLU A 72 21.15 -25.68 9.87
N ASP A 73 20.56 -25.67 11.07
CA ASP A 73 19.14 -25.94 11.34
C ASP A 73 18.25 -24.69 11.19
N GLY A 74 18.84 -23.52 10.88
CA GLY A 74 18.11 -22.26 10.75
C GLY A 74 17.81 -21.57 12.07
N GLN A 75 18.54 -21.88 13.14
CA GLN A 75 18.33 -21.36 14.50
C GLN A 75 19.43 -20.37 14.90
N PHE A 76 19.16 -19.48 15.87
CA PHE A 76 20.15 -18.60 16.48
C PHE A 76 19.89 -18.36 17.98
N GLU A 77 20.95 -18.15 18.78
CA GLU A 77 20.87 -17.89 20.23
C GLU A 77 21.23 -16.44 20.64
N VAL A 78 21.22 -15.51 19.68
CA VAL A 78 21.56 -14.10 19.93
C VAL A 78 20.45 -13.39 20.70
N GLY A 79 20.72 -13.02 21.95
CA GLY A 79 19.80 -12.25 22.79
C GLY A 79 19.35 -10.93 22.13
N TYR A 80 18.06 -10.62 22.24
CA TYR A 80 17.37 -9.58 21.45
C TYR A 80 18.06 -8.20 21.42
N LEU A 81 18.58 -7.71 22.56
CA LEU A 81 19.31 -6.43 22.56
C LEU A 81 20.62 -6.48 21.77
N ASP A 82 21.31 -7.62 21.73
CA ASP A 82 22.56 -7.78 20.99
C ASP A 82 22.31 -8.06 19.49
N LEU A 83 21.17 -8.65 19.15
CA LEU A 83 20.61 -8.68 17.79
C LEU A 83 20.37 -7.25 17.26
N LEU A 84 19.65 -6.40 18.02
CA LEU A 84 19.41 -5.00 17.66
C LEU A 84 20.72 -4.20 17.50
N LYS A 85 21.67 -4.33 18.44
CA LYS A 85 23.00 -3.70 18.35
C LYS A 85 23.79 -4.19 17.13
N GLY A 86 23.77 -5.50 16.89
CA GLY A 86 24.44 -6.14 15.76
C GLY A 86 23.97 -5.57 14.42
N ILE A 87 22.66 -5.41 14.25
CA ILE A 87 22.08 -4.84 13.04
C ILE A 87 22.30 -3.32 12.94
N ALA A 88 22.25 -2.59 14.06
CA ALA A 88 22.67 -1.17 14.10
C ALA A 88 24.13 -0.99 13.64
N LYS A 89 25.02 -1.91 14.06
CA LYS A 89 26.43 -1.94 13.66
C LYS A 89 26.60 -2.27 12.17
N GLN A 90 25.81 -3.20 11.59
CA GLN A 90 25.83 -3.46 10.14
C GLN A 90 25.41 -2.22 9.33
N GLN A 91 24.49 -1.41 9.85
CA GLN A 91 24.11 -0.12 9.24
C GLN A 91 25.10 1.03 9.52
N GLY A 92 26.19 0.78 10.26
CA GLY A 92 27.18 1.80 10.62
C GLY A 92 26.61 2.87 11.55
N CYS A 93 25.91 2.44 12.61
CA CYS A 93 25.30 3.29 13.63
C CYS A 93 25.82 2.92 15.03
N ALA A 94 25.71 3.84 15.99
CA ALA A 94 26.08 3.55 17.37
C ALA A 94 25.02 2.69 18.08
N GLU A 95 25.43 1.82 18.99
CA GLU A 95 24.54 0.92 19.76
C GLU A 95 23.51 1.68 20.61
N THR A 96 23.80 2.94 20.95
CA THR A 96 22.92 3.85 21.69
C THR A 96 21.78 4.46 20.85
N THR A 97 21.64 4.08 19.58
CA THR A 97 20.66 4.64 18.62
C THR A 97 19.38 3.82 18.50
N ILE A 98 19.22 2.80 19.35
CA ILE A 98 18.02 1.99 19.45
C ILE A 98 16.90 2.82 20.10
N ASP A 99 15.77 2.94 19.42
CA ASP A 99 14.51 3.40 20.00
C ASP A 99 13.58 2.22 20.25
N SER A 100 12.73 2.32 21.28
CA SER A 100 11.56 1.47 21.51
C SER A 100 10.28 2.29 21.52
N TYR A 101 9.22 1.76 20.96
CA TYR A 101 7.90 2.37 20.88
C TYR A 101 6.85 1.36 21.36
N VAL A 102 5.84 1.82 22.08
CA VAL A 102 4.68 0.99 22.47
C VAL A 102 3.50 1.41 21.60
N ILE A 103 2.82 0.43 21.04
CA ILE A 103 1.55 0.58 20.31
C ILE A 103 0.54 -0.41 20.89
N SER A 104 -0.75 -0.05 20.84
CA SER A 104 -1.81 -1.02 21.13
C SER A 104 -1.94 -1.98 19.96
N ASP A 105 -2.14 -3.26 20.27
CA ASP A 105 -2.53 -4.24 19.28
C ASP A 105 -3.76 -5.04 19.75
N ASP A 106 -4.87 -4.86 19.03
CA ASP A 106 -6.15 -5.55 19.26
C ASP A 106 -6.31 -6.78 18.34
N LEU A 107 -5.32 -7.13 17.52
CA LEU A 107 -5.31 -8.40 16.75
C LEU A 107 -5.24 -9.60 17.70
N VAL A 108 -4.62 -9.41 18.87
CA VAL A 108 -4.46 -10.44 19.90
C VAL A 108 -5.71 -10.52 20.80
N ALA A 109 -6.85 -10.88 20.20
CA ALA A 109 -7.64 -12.08 20.56
C ALA A 109 -9.16 -11.93 20.36
N ASP A 110 -9.81 -13.05 20.01
CA ASP A 110 -11.22 -13.31 20.25
C ASP A 110 -11.54 -13.30 21.77
N GLY A 111 -11.81 -12.12 22.32
CA GLY A 111 -12.25 -11.94 23.71
C GLY A 111 -11.13 -11.87 24.76
N GLY A 112 -9.86 -11.86 24.35
CA GLY A 112 -8.76 -11.39 25.20
C GLY A 112 -8.69 -9.87 25.26
N GLY A 113 -7.91 -9.34 26.20
CA GLY A 113 -7.60 -7.91 26.25
C GLY A 113 -6.32 -7.59 25.49
N ALA A 114 -6.27 -6.42 24.85
CA ALA A 114 -5.14 -5.94 24.05
C ALA A 114 -3.79 -6.09 24.78
N PHE A 115 -2.78 -6.57 24.04
CA PHE A 115 -1.41 -6.73 24.53
C PHE A 115 -0.49 -5.65 23.92
N PRO A 116 0.47 -5.08 24.66
CA PRO A 116 1.34 -4.02 24.15
C PRO A 116 2.40 -4.56 23.18
N ARG A 117 2.22 -4.33 21.88
CA ARG A 117 3.23 -4.62 20.86
C ARG A 117 4.37 -3.60 20.95
N VAL A 118 5.59 -4.09 21.15
CA VAL A 118 6.80 -3.26 21.29
C VAL A 118 7.53 -3.23 19.96
N VAL A 119 7.56 -2.06 19.32
CA VAL A 119 8.26 -1.85 18.04
C VAL A 119 9.62 -1.20 18.30
N ASN A 120 10.67 -1.70 17.66
CA ASN A 120 12.02 -1.15 17.73
C ASN A 120 12.50 -0.64 16.36
N THR A 121 13.33 0.41 16.39
CA THR A 121 14.17 0.83 15.27
C THR A 121 15.61 1.02 15.73
N VAL A 122 16.55 0.71 14.84
CA VAL A 122 17.98 1.03 15.00
C VAL A 122 18.31 2.33 14.26
N CYS A 123 19.49 2.93 14.50
CA CYS A 123 19.92 4.15 13.80
C CYS A 123 18.95 5.34 13.95
N SER A 124 18.21 5.41 15.06
CA SER A 124 17.04 6.30 15.16
C SER A 124 17.38 7.80 15.16
N ASP A 125 18.66 8.15 15.37
CA ASP A 125 19.24 9.48 15.21
C ASP A 125 19.42 9.88 13.73
N ASP A 126 19.67 8.93 12.84
CA ASP A 126 19.69 9.11 11.39
C ASP A 126 18.37 8.61 10.75
N ARG A 127 17.43 9.54 10.51
CA ARG A 127 16.16 9.24 9.81
C ARG A 127 16.33 8.55 8.45
N THR A 128 17.50 8.69 7.79
CA THR A 128 17.78 8.04 6.50
C THR A 128 18.30 6.61 6.63
N LYS A 129 18.44 6.12 7.86
CA LYS A 129 18.74 4.72 8.21
C LYS A 129 17.68 4.07 9.10
N ALA A 130 17.01 4.85 9.95
CA ALA A 130 15.93 4.37 10.82
C ALA A 130 14.80 3.65 10.06
N ASP A 131 14.60 3.95 8.78
CA ASP A 131 13.63 3.26 7.91
C ASP A 131 14.18 2.02 7.17
N LEU A 132 15.44 1.62 7.39
CA LEU A 132 16.06 0.43 6.79
C LEU A 132 15.78 -0.87 7.55
N ALA A 133 15.47 -0.81 8.85
CA ALA A 133 15.12 -1.98 9.65
C ALA A 133 14.14 -1.65 10.79
N PHE A 134 13.07 -2.42 10.87
CA PHE A 134 12.07 -2.40 11.95
C PHE A 134 11.97 -3.79 12.58
N PHE A 135 11.58 -3.83 13.85
CA PHE A 135 11.37 -5.06 14.62
C PHE A 135 10.11 -4.90 15.46
N ALA A 136 9.35 -5.96 15.65
CA ALA A 136 8.20 -5.99 16.56
C ALA A 136 8.25 -7.23 17.47
N LEU A 137 8.05 -7.00 18.77
CA LEU A 137 7.69 -8.01 19.75
C LEU A 137 6.18 -7.89 19.97
N SER A 138 5.43 -8.79 19.35
CA SER A 138 3.98 -8.69 19.19
C SER A 138 3.21 -9.64 20.11
N PHE A 139 3.93 -10.50 20.83
CA PHE A 139 3.39 -11.65 21.55
C PHE A 139 3.85 -11.67 23.00
N ALA A 140 2.95 -12.13 23.87
CA ALA A 140 3.27 -12.37 25.27
C ALA A 140 4.14 -13.62 25.43
N ASP A 141 4.82 -13.71 26.58
CA ASP A 141 5.43 -14.94 27.07
C ASP A 141 4.39 -16.02 27.39
N ALA A 142 4.87 -17.23 27.73
CA ALA A 142 4.02 -18.37 28.05
C ALA A 142 3.14 -18.17 29.31
N ASP A 143 3.46 -17.20 30.17
CA ASP A 143 2.66 -16.82 31.34
C ASP A 143 1.60 -15.75 31.01
N GLY A 144 1.66 -15.12 29.83
CA GLY A 144 0.80 -14.03 29.41
C GLY A 144 1.11 -12.69 30.11
N VAL A 145 2.37 -12.47 30.50
CA VAL A 145 2.79 -11.36 31.37
C VAL A 145 3.83 -10.43 30.74
N ASP A 146 4.98 -10.94 30.30
CA ASP A 146 6.04 -10.15 29.65
C ASP A 146 6.00 -10.29 28.11
N VAL A 147 6.81 -9.51 27.40
CA VAL A 147 7.06 -9.72 25.96
C VAL A 147 8.03 -10.88 25.76
N ASP A 148 7.71 -11.83 24.87
CA ASP A 148 8.67 -12.88 24.50
C ASP A 148 9.68 -12.33 23.48
N VAL A 149 10.89 -12.08 23.96
CA VAL A 149 12.02 -11.55 23.18
C VAL A 149 12.56 -12.51 22.11
N ARG A 150 12.01 -13.73 22.02
CA ARG A 150 12.30 -14.74 20.99
C ARG A 150 11.23 -14.77 19.88
N THR A 151 10.02 -14.29 20.16
CA THR A 151 8.92 -14.25 19.19
C THR A 151 8.93 -12.92 18.44
N ILE A 152 9.87 -12.78 17.50
CA ILE A 152 10.26 -11.51 16.88
C ILE A 152 9.78 -11.46 15.43
N GLU A 153 9.10 -10.38 15.04
CA GLU A 153 8.84 -10.06 13.63
C GLU A 153 9.85 -8.99 13.18
N MET A 154 10.48 -9.16 12.03
CA MET A 154 11.53 -8.24 11.56
C MET A 154 11.40 -7.90 10.07
N PHE A 155 11.70 -6.65 9.75
CA PHE A 155 11.39 -6.04 8.45
C PHE A 155 12.59 -5.21 7.99
N ALA A 156 13.14 -5.47 6.80
CA ALA A 156 14.38 -4.80 6.35
C ALA A 156 14.41 -4.43 4.87
N TRP A 157 14.97 -3.28 4.54
CA TRP A 157 15.02 -2.77 3.17
C TRP A 157 16.14 -3.42 2.35
N ASP A 158 15.77 -4.25 1.37
CA ASP A 158 16.71 -4.78 0.38
C ASP A 158 17.01 -3.71 -0.67
N SER A 159 18.21 -3.14 -0.57
CA SER A 159 18.66 -2.05 -1.44
C SER A 159 18.97 -2.48 -2.89
N ALA A 160 19.09 -3.78 -3.15
CA ALA A 160 19.27 -4.33 -4.50
C ALA A 160 17.93 -4.68 -5.16
N ALA A 161 17.00 -5.27 -4.39
CA ALA A 161 15.68 -5.68 -4.87
C ALA A 161 14.60 -4.58 -4.79
N PHE A 162 14.85 -3.46 -4.08
CA PHE A 162 13.93 -2.33 -3.93
C PHE A 162 12.58 -2.69 -3.29
N GLN A 163 12.63 -3.55 -2.27
CA GLN A 163 11.48 -4.00 -1.48
C GLN A 163 11.90 -4.30 -0.03
N TYR A 164 10.93 -4.40 0.88
CA TYR A 164 11.18 -4.94 2.20
C TYR A 164 11.24 -6.48 2.17
N ARG A 165 12.11 -7.04 3.01
CA ARG A 165 12.20 -8.46 3.35
C ARG A 165 11.60 -8.67 4.73
N PHE A 166 11.05 -9.87 4.92
CA PHE A 166 10.25 -10.25 6.08
C PHE A 166 10.91 -11.44 6.77
N TYR A 167 10.91 -11.42 8.09
CA TYR A 167 11.53 -12.43 8.93
C TYR A 167 10.67 -12.67 10.17
N LYS A 168 10.59 -13.93 10.61
CA LYS A 168 9.87 -14.30 11.84
C LYS A 168 10.73 -15.24 12.66
N GLY A 169 11.08 -14.81 13.86
CA GLY A 169 11.69 -15.64 14.90
C GLY A 169 10.60 -16.29 15.75
N THR A 170 10.74 -17.58 16.03
CA THR A 170 9.89 -18.32 16.97
C THR A 170 10.73 -19.09 17.99
N PRO A 171 10.32 -19.18 19.28
CA PRO A 171 11.02 -19.98 20.27
C PRO A 171 11.18 -21.44 19.84
N VAL A 172 12.35 -22.04 20.10
CA VAL A 172 12.61 -23.46 19.88
C VAL A 172 12.11 -24.27 21.09
N GLU A 173 11.36 -25.36 20.85
CA GLU A 173 10.85 -26.19 21.93
C GLU A 173 11.99 -26.80 22.76
N GLY A 174 11.93 -26.60 24.08
CA GLY A 174 12.96 -27.07 25.01
C GLY A 174 14.20 -26.18 25.14
N SER A 175 14.24 -25.00 24.49
CA SER A 175 15.32 -24.01 24.68
C SER A 175 14.79 -22.68 25.24
N ASP A 176 15.48 -22.15 26.25
CA ASP A 176 15.23 -20.82 26.81
C ASP A 176 15.85 -19.70 25.95
N THR A 177 16.77 -20.03 25.03
CA THR A 177 17.63 -19.08 24.29
C THR A 177 17.50 -19.14 22.77
N ALA A 178 17.22 -20.32 22.21
CA ALA A 178 17.25 -20.52 20.77
C ALA A 178 15.96 -20.04 20.07
N VAL A 179 16.15 -19.43 18.90
CA VAL A 179 15.11 -18.88 18.03
C VAL A 179 15.24 -19.51 16.65
N ALA A 180 14.20 -20.21 16.19
CA ALA A 180 14.12 -20.68 14.80
C ALA A 180 13.71 -19.51 13.88
N LEU A 181 14.42 -19.34 12.77
CA LEU A 181 14.21 -18.25 11.83
C LEU A 181 13.45 -18.69 10.57
N GLN A 182 12.31 -18.06 10.33
CA GLN A 182 11.60 -18.15 9.06
C GLN A 182 11.90 -16.91 8.20
N VAL A 183 12.17 -17.12 6.91
CA VAL A 183 12.52 -16.06 5.95
C VAL A 183 11.39 -15.93 4.91
N ALA A 184 10.90 -14.71 4.73
CA ALA A 184 9.72 -14.37 3.93
C ALA A 184 8.51 -15.31 4.14
N PRO A 185 8.08 -15.59 5.39
CA PRO A 185 6.98 -16.52 5.67
C PRO A 185 5.64 -16.00 5.10
N SER A 186 4.71 -16.91 4.82
CA SER A 186 3.47 -16.59 4.09
C SER A 186 2.48 -15.74 4.88
N ASP A 187 2.41 -15.94 6.20
CA ASP A 187 1.60 -15.10 7.10
C ASP A 187 2.03 -13.64 7.02
N CYS A 188 3.33 -13.34 7.09
CA CYS A 188 3.84 -11.98 6.86
C CYS A 188 3.56 -11.45 5.44
N ARG A 189 3.28 -12.28 4.42
CA ARG A 189 2.85 -11.81 3.09
C ARG A 189 1.36 -11.49 3.07
N GLU A 190 0.52 -12.40 3.55
CA GLU A 190 -0.94 -12.20 3.71
C GLU A 190 -1.22 -10.95 4.57
N CYS A 191 -0.37 -10.69 5.55
CA CYS A 191 -0.26 -9.44 6.28
C CYS A 191 0.18 -8.26 5.38
N HIS A 192 1.44 -8.23 4.90
CA HIS A 192 2.06 -7.02 4.33
C HIS A 192 1.78 -6.75 2.84
N GLU A 193 1.05 -7.61 2.14
CA GLU A 193 0.57 -7.37 0.78
C GLU A 193 -0.62 -6.38 0.76
N GLN A 194 -1.29 -6.23 -0.38
CA GLN A 194 -2.39 -5.27 -0.57
C GLN A 194 -3.72 -6.04 -0.61
N PRO A 195 -4.89 -5.37 -0.43
CA PRO A 195 -6.20 -6.02 -0.37
C PRO A 195 -6.44 -7.10 -1.42
N GLU A 196 -7.05 -8.22 -0.98
CA GLU A 196 -7.26 -9.44 -1.77
C GLU A 196 -7.99 -9.19 -3.10
N HIS A 197 -8.89 -8.20 -3.12
CA HIS A 197 -9.68 -7.86 -4.30
C HIS A 197 -8.84 -7.28 -5.46
N ILE A 198 -7.59 -6.83 -5.24
CA ILE A 198 -6.83 -6.08 -6.24
C ILE A 198 -5.93 -6.96 -7.14
N GLU A 199 -6.53 -7.99 -7.75
CA GLU A 199 -6.13 -8.68 -8.99
C GLU A 199 -4.63 -9.06 -9.19
N GLY A 200 -3.94 -9.53 -8.15
CA GLY A 200 -2.71 -10.34 -8.27
C GLY A 200 -1.47 -9.68 -8.89
N LEU A 201 -1.54 -8.42 -9.31
CA LEU A 201 -0.40 -7.68 -9.83
C LEU A 201 0.55 -7.26 -8.70
N LYS A 202 1.77 -7.81 -8.72
CA LYS A 202 2.78 -7.60 -7.67
C LYS A 202 3.18 -6.12 -7.56
N MET A 203 3.26 -5.64 -6.32
CA MET A 203 3.71 -4.31 -5.94
C MET A 203 4.67 -4.38 -4.74
N PRO A 204 5.60 -3.43 -4.54
CA PRO A 204 6.51 -3.46 -3.41
C PRO A 204 5.76 -3.41 -2.06
N MET A 205 5.94 -4.47 -1.25
CA MET A 205 5.39 -4.61 0.11
C MET A 205 5.91 -3.51 1.05
N THR A 206 5.09 -3.14 2.02
CA THR A 206 5.39 -2.08 3.00
C THR A 206 5.83 -2.63 4.36
N PRO A 207 6.76 -1.97 5.09
CA PRO A 207 7.42 -2.57 6.25
C PRO A 207 6.51 -2.73 7.47
N ILE A 208 5.48 -1.90 7.58
CA ILE A 208 4.48 -1.86 8.63
C ILE A 208 3.14 -1.52 7.94
N MET A 209 2.01 -1.93 8.51
CA MET A 209 0.72 -2.07 7.82
C MET A 209 -0.41 -1.23 8.42
N ASN A 210 -1.60 -1.41 7.81
CA ASN A 210 -2.91 -1.10 8.36
C ASN A 210 -3.18 -1.81 9.73
N GLU A 211 -2.56 -2.99 9.96
CA GLU A 211 -2.84 -3.94 11.07
C GLU A 211 -3.03 -3.29 12.44
N LEU A 212 -2.03 -2.51 12.87
CA LEU A 212 -1.90 -2.16 14.27
C LEU A 212 -3.08 -1.26 14.65
N SER A 213 -3.75 -1.60 15.76
CA SER A 213 -5.12 -1.17 15.99
C SER A 213 -5.27 0.28 16.47
N ALA A 214 -4.23 0.84 17.10
CA ALA A 214 -4.24 2.21 17.63
C ALA A 214 -3.00 3.09 17.37
N PRO A 215 -2.08 2.86 16.41
CA PRO A 215 -0.98 3.78 16.15
C PRO A 215 -1.56 5.06 15.51
N TRP A 216 -2.30 4.89 14.41
CA TRP A 216 -2.97 5.95 13.67
C TRP A 216 -4.03 6.71 14.48
N GLN A 217 -4.47 6.17 15.63
CA GLN A 217 -5.51 6.80 16.45
C GLN A 217 -5.13 8.19 16.94
N HIS A 218 -3.85 8.54 17.06
CA HIS A 218 -3.45 9.80 17.72
C HIS A 218 -2.33 10.58 17.00
N TRP A 219 -2.01 10.21 15.75
CA TRP A 219 -0.93 10.80 14.94
C TRP A 219 -1.10 12.29 14.56
N PHE A 220 -2.27 12.89 14.79
CA PHE A 220 -2.51 14.32 14.57
C PHE A 220 -2.79 15.10 15.88
N ALA A 221 -2.64 14.46 17.04
CA ALA A 221 -2.97 15.02 18.35
C ALA A 221 -1.74 15.44 19.16
N GLU A 222 -0.95 16.41 18.67
CA GLU A 222 -0.04 17.15 19.55
C GLU A 222 -0.82 18.23 20.33
N PRO A 223 -0.65 18.39 21.66
CA PRO A 223 0.19 17.60 22.58
C PRO A 223 -0.68 16.69 23.47
N VAL A 224 -1.04 15.50 23.00
CA VAL A 224 -1.79 14.51 23.78
C VAL A 224 -0.95 13.27 24.05
N SER A 225 -0.48 13.18 25.30
CA SER A 225 0.12 11.97 25.85
C SER A 225 -0.96 10.89 26.01
N PHE A 226 -0.93 9.87 25.15
CA PHE A 226 -1.69 8.65 25.38
C PHE A 226 -0.82 7.63 26.13
N GLU A 227 -1.08 7.52 27.42
CA GLU A 227 -0.69 6.37 28.20
C GLU A 227 -1.60 5.20 27.79
N HIS A 228 -1.21 4.46 26.76
CA HIS A 228 -1.77 3.12 26.54
C HIS A 228 -1.56 2.33 27.84
N HIS A 229 -2.66 1.86 28.43
CA HIS A 229 -2.63 1.23 29.75
C HIS A 229 -2.05 -0.19 29.66
N VAL A 230 -0.73 -0.25 29.72
CA VAL A 230 0.00 -1.49 29.97
C VAL A 230 -0.37 -1.98 31.38
N PRO A 231 -0.87 -3.22 31.55
CA PRO A 231 -1.20 -3.75 32.88
C PRO A 231 0.00 -3.72 33.82
N ASP A 232 -0.21 -3.42 35.10
CA ASP A 232 0.87 -3.26 36.10
C ASP A 232 1.86 -4.43 36.15
N LYS A 233 1.39 -5.66 35.89
CA LYS A 233 2.23 -6.85 35.78
C LYS A 233 3.23 -6.73 34.64
N THR A 234 2.76 -6.50 33.42
CA THR A 234 3.55 -6.29 32.21
C THR A 234 4.45 -5.06 32.33
N ALA A 235 3.95 -3.97 32.90
CA ALA A 235 4.74 -2.76 33.15
C ALA A 235 5.91 -2.99 34.13
N ALA A 236 5.80 -3.97 35.02
CA ALA A 236 6.84 -4.38 35.95
C ALA A 236 7.74 -5.52 35.43
N ALA A 237 7.33 -6.23 34.38
CA ALA A 237 7.98 -7.44 33.87
C ALA A 237 9.37 -7.15 33.24
N PRO A 238 10.37 -8.03 33.37
CA PRO A 238 11.77 -7.73 33.05
C PRO A 238 12.05 -7.17 31.64
N HIS A 239 11.58 -7.83 30.58
CA HIS A 239 11.87 -7.47 29.19
C HIS A 239 11.11 -6.20 28.79
N PHE A 240 9.80 -6.14 29.05
CA PHE A 240 9.00 -4.95 28.80
C PHE A 240 9.58 -3.75 29.55
N LYS A 241 9.94 -3.90 30.82
CA LYS A 241 10.54 -2.83 31.62
C LYS A 241 11.88 -2.35 31.05
N GLN A 242 12.71 -3.26 30.54
CA GLN A 242 14.00 -2.93 29.92
C GLN A 242 13.81 -2.19 28.59
N LEU A 243 12.95 -2.68 27.70
CA LEU A 243 12.76 -2.16 26.35
C LEU A 243 11.86 -0.91 26.34
N ALA A 244 10.69 -1.02 26.95
CA ALA A 244 9.58 -0.09 26.79
C ALA A 244 9.09 0.55 28.11
N GLY A 245 9.59 0.12 29.26
CA GLY A 245 9.18 0.59 30.59
C GLY A 245 9.40 2.09 30.83
N VAL A 246 8.70 2.63 31.83
CA VAL A 246 8.92 4.01 32.30
C VAL A 246 10.34 4.10 32.88
N GLY A 247 11.15 5.02 32.34
CA GLY A 247 12.56 5.17 32.68
C GLY A 247 13.54 4.35 31.83
N SER A 248 13.06 3.53 30.87
CA SER A 248 13.95 2.94 29.87
C SER A 248 14.59 4.02 28.99
N SER A 249 15.90 3.89 28.72
CA SER A 249 16.63 4.76 27.78
C SER A 249 16.17 4.59 26.33
N PHE A 250 15.61 3.43 25.99
CA PHE A 250 15.18 3.12 24.62
C PHE A 250 13.79 3.70 24.31
N ARG A 251 12.85 3.70 25.26
CA ARG A 251 11.47 4.22 25.09
C ARG A 251 11.43 5.64 24.47
N LYS A 252 10.58 5.85 23.47
CA LYS A 252 10.22 7.15 22.86
C LYS A 252 8.70 7.24 22.60
N SER A 253 8.26 8.35 21.99
CA SER A 253 6.87 8.56 21.57
C SER A 253 6.55 7.84 20.23
N ALA A 254 5.33 7.35 20.09
CA ALA A 254 4.84 6.75 18.84
C ALA A 254 4.85 7.73 17.64
N ALA A 255 4.75 9.04 17.90
CA ALA A 255 4.91 10.08 16.87
C ALA A 255 6.31 10.12 16.22
N ARG A 256 7.36 9.57 16.87
CA ARG A 256 8.68 9.39 16.23
C ARG A 256 8.68 8.16 15.32
N LEU A 257 8.06 7.07 15.73
CA LEU A 257 7.86 5.88 14.87
C LEU A 257 7.05 6.23 13.62
N GLU A 258 5.98 7.02 13.75
CA GLU A 258 5.22 7.57 12.61
C GLU A 258 6.14 8.25 11.59
N GLN A 259 7.02 9.15 12.06
CA GLN A 259 7.92 9.90 11.18
C GLN A 259 8.89 8.97 10.43
N THR A 260 9.34 7.89 11.07
CA THR A 260 10.16 6.84 10.44
C THR A 260 9.35 6.01 9.44
N ILE A 261 8.12 5.63 9.75
CA ILE A 261 7.22 4.89 8.84
C ILE A 261 6.85 5.76 7.62
N ARG A 262 6.52 7.04 7.81
CA ARG A 262 6.27 7.98 6.71
C ARG A 262 7.53 8.24 5.88
N SER A 263 8.73 8.17 6.48
CA SER A 263 10.00 8.15 5.74
C SER A 263 10.11 6.90 4.87
N ALA A 264 9.89 5.69 5.42
CA ALA A 264 9.90 4.44 4.65
C ALA A 264 8.98 4.52 3.41
N TYR A 265 7.73 4.92 3.60
CA TYR A 265 6.75 5.08 2.52
C TYR A 265 7.21 6.07 1.45
N THR A 266 7.80 7.20 1.84
CA THR A 266 8.18 8.28 0.93
C THR A 266 9.52 8.04 0.23
N GLN A 267 10.52 7.59 0.98
CA GLN A 267 11.92 7.47 0.53
C GLN A 267 12.24 6.09 -0.05
N ARG A 268 11.55 5.03 0.40
CA ARG A 268 11.75 3.65 -0.07
C ARG A 268 10.65 3.23 -1.03
N ILE A 269 9.42 3.09 -0.56
CA ILE A 269 8.30 2.49 -1.32
C ILE A 269 7.96 3.32 -2.56
N ALA A 270 7.65 4.61 -2.39
CA ALA A 270 7.34 5.50 -3.50
C ALA A 270 8.52 5.59 -4.48
N THR A 271 9.75 5.78 -3.99
CA THR A 271 10.96 5.86 -4.83
C THR A 271 11.25 4.57 -5.61
N ALA A 272 10.97 3.40 -5.03
CA ALA A 272 11.10 2.11 -5.69
C ALA A 272 10.08 1.95 -6.82
N ARG A 273 8.79 2.17 -6.54
CA ARG A 273 7.73 2.23 -7.56
C ARG A 273 8.09 3.26 -8.65
N LEU A 274 8.68 4.39 -8.27
CA LEU A 274 9.13 5.41 -9.22
C LEU A 274 10.30 4.91 -10.08
N ARG A 275 11.23 4.11 -9.55
CA ARG A 275 12.31 3.47 -10.34
C ARG A 275 11.72 2.55 -11.42
N LEU A 276 10.72 1.73 -11.08
CA LEU A 276 10.09 0.77 -12.01
C LEU A 276 9.51 1.43 -13.28
N ARG A 277 9.15 2.73 -13.23
CA ARG A 277 8.73 3.49 -14.43
C ARG A 277 9.78 3.50 -15.55
N ARG A 278 11.06 3.25 -15.23
CA ARG A 278 12.21 3.24 -16.16
C ARG A 278 12.53 1.85 -16.70
N ASN A 279 11.90 0.80 -16.19
CA ASN A 279 12.06 -0.57 -16.71
C ASN A 279 11.55 -0.64 -18.16
N PRO A 280 11.98 -1.66 -18.95
CA PRO A 280 11.43 -1.94 -20.27
C PRO A 280 9.89 -2.01 -20.23
N ALA A 281 9.24 -1.54 -21.29
CA ALA A 281 7.77 -1.46 -21.35
C ALA A 281 7.10 -2.83 -21.10
N ASN A 282 6.38 -2.92 -20.00
CA ASN A 282 5.53 -4.04 -19.60
C ASN A 282 4.15 -3.49 -19.21
N VAL A 283 3.08 -4.01 -19.82
CA VAL A 283 1.72 -3.50 -19.65
C VAL A 283 1.21 -3.73 -18.22
N ASP A 284 1.49 -4.89 -17.63
CA ASP A 284 1.08 -5.22 -16.27
C ASP A 284 1.84 -4.38 -15.23
N GLU A 285 3.16 -4.24 -15.37
CA GLU A 285 3.95 -3.37 -14.49
C GLU A 285 3.51 -1.90 -14.60
N ALA A 286 3.20 -1.42 -15.81
CA ALA A 286 2.69 -0.06 -15.99
C ALA A 286 1.26 0.13 -15.44
N MET A 287 0.39 -0.90 -15.51
CA MET A 287 -0.93 -0.88 -14.86
C MET A 287 -0.82 -0.88 -13.33
N SER A 288 0.07 -1.70 -12.75
CA SER A 288 0.40 -1.64 -11.31
C SER A 288 0.84 -0.24 -10.90
N LEU A 289 1.67 0.41 -11.71
CA LEU A 289 2.18 1.76 -11.43
C LEU A 289 1.11 2.86 -11.61
N LEU A 290 0.05 2.65 -12.38
CA LEU A 290 -1.10 3.59 -12.42
C LEU A 290 -2.14 3.33 -11.31
N ARG A 291 -2.21 2.10 -10.79
CA ARG A 291 -3.19 1.65 -9.79
C ARG A 291 -3.36 2.56 -8.56
N PRO A 292 -2.30 3.15 -7.96
CA PRO A 292 -2.42 4.04 -6.79
C PRO A 292 -3.18 5.34 -7.08
N LEU A 293 -3.40 5.69 -8.35
CA LEU A 293 -4.23 6.84 -8.72
C LEU A 293 -5.73 6.53 -8.53
N PHE A 294 -6.12 5.27 -8.69
CA PHE A 294 -7.50 4.81 -8.82
C PHE A 294 -8.00 4.03 -7.61
N CYS A 295 -7.19 3.11 -7.10
CA CYS A 295 -7.48 2.27 -5.93
C CYS A 295 -6.67 2.73 -4.72
N ASP A 296 -7.30 2.76 -3.55
CA ASP A 296 -6.61 3.04 -2.28
C ASP A 296 -5.99 1.76 -1.72
N GLU A 297 -4.85 1.36 -2.30
CA GLU A 297 -4.15 0.11 -1.96
C GLU A 297 -3.84 -0.05 -0.47
N GLN A 298 -3.73 1.06 0.25
CA GLN A 298 -3.46 1.12 1.69
C GLN A 298 -4.28 2.24 2.34
N LEU A 299 -4.49 2.13 3.65
CA LEU A 299 -5.21 3.12 4.44
C LEU A 299 -4.31 3.78 5.48
N THR A 300 -4.44 5.08 5.58
CA THR A 300 -4.04 5.90 6.73
C THR A 300 -5.31 6.14 7.55
N TYR A 301 -5.19 6.44 8.84
CA TYR A 301 -6.33 6.90 9.63
C TYR A 301 -6.01 8.25 10.26
N VAL A 302 -7.04 9.08 10.41
CA VAL A 302 -6.97 10.38 11.09
C VAL A 302 -7.99 10.40 12.23
N THR A 303 -7.70 11.14 13.28
CA THR A 303 -8.56 11.29 14.46
C THR A 303 -8.65 12.76 14.85
N GLU A 304 -9.79 13.11 15.41
CA GLU A 304 -10.06 14.40 16.03
C GLU A 304 -9.38 14.53 17.41
N ASP A 305 -8.65 15.62 17.67
CA ASP A 305 -8.35 16.01 19.05
C ASP A 305 -9.62 16.51 19.73
N GLY A 306 -10.25 15.64 20.53
CA GLY A 306 -11.47 15.95 21.25
C GLY A 306 -11.39 17.15 22.22
N LYS A 307 -10.18 17.61 22.60
CA LYS A 307 -10.02 18.83 23.41
C LYS A 307 -10.23 20.12 22.61
N SER A 308 -9.84 20.12 21.33
CA SER A 308 -9.89 21.31 20.46
C SER A 308 -10.93 21.23 19.34
N GLY A 309 -11.44 20.04 19.03
CA GLY A 309 -12.35 19.81 17.90
C GLY A 309 -11.64 19.84 16.53
N LEU A 310 -10.32 19.64 16.49
CA LEU A 310 -9.51 19.68 15.27
C LEU A 310 -9.28 18.29 14.69
N ILE A 311 -9.49 18.12 13.39
CA ILE A 311 -9.15 16.91 12.62
C ILE A 311 -8.46 17.30 11.30
N SER A 312 -7.61 16.44 10.74
CA SER A 312 -6.97 16.71 9.43
C SER A 312 -8.01 16.83 8.31
N THR A 313 -7.79 17.75 7.36
CA THR A 313 -8.60 17.89 6.13
C THR A 313 -8.66 16.63 5.27
N ASN A 314 -7.67 15.73 5.39
CA ASN A 314 -7.67 14.41 4.76
C ASN A 314 -8.93 13.57 5.12
N ALA A 315 -9.62 13.90 6.22
CA ALA A 315 -10.92 13.33 6.58
C ALA A 315 -11.95 13.45 5.44
N THR A 316 -12.05 14.62 4.81
CA THR A 316 -13.10 14.95 3.83
C THR A 316 -12.57 15.33 2.45
N ILE A 317 -11.24 15.44 2.26
CA ILE A 317 -10.60 15.88 1.02
C ILE A 317 -9.45 14.95 0.64
N ASP A 318 -9.29 14.69 -0.65
CA ASP A 318 -8.25 13.80 -1.19
C ASP A 318 -6.87 14.49 -1.13
N GLU A 319 -5.91 13.94 -0.39
CA GLU A 319 -4.55 14.53 -0.30
C GLU A 319 -3.83 14.50 -1.66
N GLY A 320 -4.23 13.62 -2.59
CA GLY A 320 -3.80 13.64 -3.98
C GLY A 320 -4.26 14.89 -4.71
N LEU A 321 -5.54 15.28 -4.53
CA LEU A 321 -6.08 16.53 -5.07
C LEU A 321 -5.31 17.75 -4.52
N ALA A 322 -5.12 17.80 -3.19
CA ALA A 322 -4.32 18.83 -2.54
C ALA A 322 -2.87 18.89 -3.09
N SER A 323 -2.30 17.74 -3.45
CA SER A 323 -0.96 17.63 -4.04
C SER A 323 -0.89 18.19 -5.47
N VAL A 324 -1.95 18.04 -6.27
CA VAL A 324 -2.06 18.65 -7.61
C VAL A 324 -2.12 20.18 -7.48
N TYR A 325 -2.93 20.71 -6.56
CA TYR A 325 -3.03 22.17 -6.32
C TYR A 325 -1.72 22.81 -5.88
N PHE A 326 -0.88 22.10 -5.11
CA PHE A 326 0.48 22.55 -4.78
C PHE A 326 1.37 22.70 -6.02
N GLN A 327 1.34 21.71 -6.92
CA GLN A 327 2.18 21.68 -8.13
C GLN A 327 1.75 22.71 -9.18
N LEU A 328 0.44 22.99 -9.29
CA LEU A 328 -0.10 23.97 -10.22
C LEU A 328 0.22 25.42 -9.81
N MET A 329 -0.04 25.76 -8.55
CA MET A 329 -0.20 27.17 -8.12
C MET A 329 0.46 27.48 -6.76
N GLY A 330 1.10 26.50 -6.10
CA GLY A 330 1.92 26.72 -4.91
C GLY A 330 1.13 27.09 -3.65
N THR A 331 1.47 28.25 -3.06
CA THR A 331 0.92 28.76 -1.79
C THR A 331 0.24 30.11 -2.00
N GLY A 332 -0.97 30.30 -1.46
CA GLY A 332 -1.69 31.58 -1.57
C GLY A 332 -3.16 31.49 -2.01
N TRP A 333 -3.69 30.29 -2.26
CA TRP A 333 -5.11 30.09 -2.56
C TRP A 333 -6.06 30.67 -1.48
N PRO A 334 -7.28 31.11 -1.85
CA PRO A 334 -8.24 31.72 -0.93
C PRO A 334 -9.09 30.69 -0.16
N TRP A 335 -8.73 29.41 -0.20
CA TRP A 335 -9.52 28.31 0.36
C TRP A 335 -8.93 27.84 1.70
N ASP A 336 -9.73 27.82 2.75
CA ASP A 336 -9.29 27.45 4.09
C ASP A 336 -8.89 25.97 4.15
N TRP A 337 -9.54 25.09 3.37
CA TRP A 337 -9.17 23.66 3.34
C TRP A 337 -7.71 23.43 2.92
N TRP A 338 -7.19 24.30 2.05
CA TRP A 338 -5.83 24.22 1.55
C TRP A 338 -4.81 24.86 2.52
N GLN A 339 -5.18 25.99 3.12
CA GLN A 339 -4.29 26.79 3.96
C GLN A 339 -4.15 26.20 5.37
N ASP A 340 -5.26 25.96 6.06
CA ASP A 340 -5.28 25.49 7.45
C ASP A 340 -4.92 24.00 7.56
N LYS A 341 -5.30 23.21 6.55
CA LYS A 341 -5.19 21.73 6.50
C LYS A 341 -5.86 20.99 7.67
N VAL A 342 -6.62 21.70 8.52
CA VAL A 342 -7.46 21.16 9.58
C VAL A 342 -8.91 21.58 9.40
N MET A 343 -9.82 20.64 9.59
CA MET A 343 -11.23 20.93 9.80
C MET A 343 -11.44 21.27 11.28
N ARG A 344 -12.26 22.29 11.57
CA ARG A 344 -12.46 22.84 12.90
C ARG A 344 -13.92 22.69 13.34
N PHE A 345 -14.16 22.00 14.45
CA PHE A 345 -15.47 21.88 15.09
C PHE A 345 -15.48 22.57 16.46
N SER A 346 -16.65 22.86 17.00
CA SER A 346 -16.78 23.11 18.44
C SER A 346 -16.29 21.89 19.22
N PRO A 347 -15.49 22.02 20.30
CA PRO A 347 -14.94 20.89 21.06
C PRO A 347 -15.99 19.85 21.44
N ALA A 348 -15.60 18.58 21.41
CA ALA A 348 -16.51 17.48 21.72
C ALA A 348 -16.82 17.45 23.23
N ALA A 349 -17.91 16.77 23.60
CA ALA A 349 -17.94 16.13 24.92
C ALA A 349 -16.79 15.10 24.97
N THR A 350 -16.12 14.92 26.11
CA THR A 350 -14.89 14.10 26.21
C THR A 350 -15.02 12.64 25.78
N ASN A 351 -16.25 12.15 25.59
CA ASN A 351 -16.56 10.78 25.21
C ASN A 351 -17.06 10.65 23.75
N ASP A 352 -17.02 11.72 22.95
CA ASP A 352 -17.61 11.79 21.60
C ASP A 352 -16.67 12.33 20.46
N PRO A 353 -15.35 12.04 20.42
CA PRO A 353 -14.48 12.44 19.30
C PRO A 353 -14.58 11.47 18.10
N LEU A 354 -14.33 11.99 16.89
CA LEU A 354 -14.17 11.16 15.69
C LEU A 354 -12.80 10.43 15.68
N THR A 355 -12.78 9.17 16.14
CA THR A 355 -11.57 8.31 16.14
C THR A 355 -11.46 7.45 14.88
N MET A 356 -10.24 7.24 14.35
CA MET A 356 -9.95 6.34 13.23
C MET A 356 -10.83 6.53 11.98
N MET A 357 -10.93 7.76 11.48
CA MET A 357 -11.52 7.98 10.16
C MET A 357 -10.53 7.51 9.06
N PRO A 358 -10.89 6.54 8.20
CA PRO A 358 -9.98 6.06 7.17
C PRO A 358 -9.76 7.10 6.07
N THR A 359 -8.52 7.23 5.61
CA THR A 359 -8.04 8.14 4.56
C THR A 359 -7.03 7.43 3.67
N ARG A 360 -6.78 7.91 2.44
CA ARG A 360 -5.83 7.30 1.49
C ARG A 360 -4.44 7.05 2.11
N GLY A 361 -3.80 5.95 1.74
CA GLY A 361 -2.50 5.54 2.27
C GLY A 361 -1.34 6.47 1.93
N ALA A 362 -0.48 6.75 2.91
CA ALA A 362 0.64 7.67 2.77
C ALA A 362 1.66 7.26 1.68
N ALA A 363 1.90 5.96 1.44
CA ALA A 363 2.77 5.49 0.35
C ALA A 363 2.18 5.79 -1.04
N THR A 364 0.88 5.55 -1.20
CA THR A 364 0.10 5.90 -2.40
C THR A 364 0.16 7.40 -2.70
N ILE A 365 -0.10 8.25 -1.69
CA ILE A 365 -0.02 9.71 -1.84
C ILE A 365 1.41 10.17 -2.15
N ALA A 366 2.43 9.61 -1.49
CA ALA A 366 3.83 9.96 -1.73
C ALA A 366 4.26 9.59 -3.17
N TYR A 367 3.81 8.45 -3.67
CA TYR A 367 4.07 8.02 -5.04
C TYR A 367 3.37 8.90 -6.09
N GLU A 368 2.11 9.27 -5.86
CA GLU A 368 1.36 10.23 -6.70
C GLU A 368 2.06 11.60 -6.78
N LYS A 369 2.52 12.13 -5.64
CA LYS A 369 3.37 13.34 -5.58
C LYS A 369 4.65 13.20 -6.39
N GLN A 370 5.29 12.03 -6.37
CA GLN A 370 6.51 11.77 -7.14
C GLN A 370 6.26 11.65 -8.65
N LEU A 371 5.14 11.05 -9.09
CA LEU A 371 4.74 10.99 -10.50
C LEU A 371 4.65 12.39 -11.13
N LEU A 372 3.95 13.30 -10.44
CA LEU A 372 3.86 14.72 -10.81
C LEU A 372 5.25 15.38 -10.80
N SER A 373 6.02 15.21 -9.73
CA SER A 373 7.32 15.86 -9.55
C SER A 373 8.35 15.49 -10.61
N VAL A 374 8.30 14.27 -11.15
CA VAL A 374 9.18 13.83 -12.27
C VAL A 374 8.53 13.94 -13.63
N ARG A 375 7.32 14.53 -13.72
CA ARG A 375 6.52 14.69 -14.95
C ARG A 375 6.26 13.38 -15.69
N ALA A 376 6.06 12.29 -14.94
CA ALA A 376 5.58 11.03 -15.49
C ALA A 376 4.08 11.09 -15.82
N LEU A 377 3.34 11.97 -15.14
CA LEU A 377 2.03 12.48 -15.53
C LEU A 377 2.00 14.01 -15.32
N THR A 378 1.10 14.70 -16.01
CA THR A 378 0.81 16.12 -15.79
C THR A 378 -0.17 16.33 -14.64
N ALA A 379 -0.22 17.56 -14.13
CA ALA A 379 -1.24 17.98 -13.15
C ALA A 379 -2.67 17.72 -13.68
N ASP A 380 -2.96 18.12 -14.92
CA ASP A 380 -4.28 17.93 -15.55
C ASP A 380 -4.66 16.46 -15.69
N GLN A 381 -3.68 15.57 -15.96
CA GLN A 381 -3.89 14.13 -16.05
C GLN A 381 -4.28 13.51 -14.70
N VAL A 382 -3.65 13.93 -13.60
CA VAL A 382 -4.06 13.49 -12.25
C VAL A 382 -5.37 14.18 -11.84
N MET A 383 -5.60 15.43 -12.25
CA MET A 383 -6.84 16.16 -11.97
C MET A 383 -8.06 15.49 -12.62
N ARG A 384 -7.94 14.98 -13.85
CA ARG A 384 -8.99 14.16 -14.50
C ARG A 384 -9.40 12.93 -13.68
N VAL A 385 -8.52 12.38 -12.83
CA VAL A 385 -8.83 11.27 -11.92
C VAL A 385 -9.39 11.78 -10.58
N ARG A 386 -8.84 12.88 -10.05
CA ARG A 386 -9.23 13.45 -8.75
C ARG A 386 -10.56 14.21 -8.76
N ALA A 387 -10.99 14.71 -9.92
CA ALA A 387 -12.28 15.37 -10.10
C ALA A 387 -13.46 14.39 -10.24
N LEU A 388 -13.19 13.08 -10.40
CA LEU A 388 -14.21 12.03 -10.47
C LEU A 388 -14.49 11.47 -9.08
N ASP A 389 -15.78 11.38 -8.72
CA ASP A 389 -16.23 10.92 -7.38
C ASP A 389 -15.55 11.70 -6.24
N TRP A 390 -15.36 13.02 -6.43
CA TRP A 390 -14.47 13.82 -5.60
C TRP A 390 -14.95 14.00 -4.14
N THR A 391 -16.24 13.81 -3.86
CA THR A 391 -16.78 13.77 -2.48
C THR A 391 -16.55 12.43 -1.78
N THR A 392 -16.01 11.44 -2.49
CA THR A 392 -15.54 10.14 -1.96
C THR A 392 -14.00 10.11 -2.02
N PRO A 393 -13.30 10.94 -1.22
CA PRO A 393 -11.84 11.14 -1.31
C PRO A 393 -11.00 9.94 -0.88
N THR A 394 -11.64 8.86 -0.41
CA THR A 394 -11.00 7.62 0.05
C THR A 394 -12.02 6.50 -0.09
N LEU A 395 -11.59 5.32 -0.55
CA LEU A 395 -12.44 4.15 -0.81
C LEU A 395 -13.53 4.44 -1.87
N SER A 396 -13.11 5.05 -2.98
CA SER A 396 -13.97 5.29 -4.14
C SER A 396 -14.04 4.04 -5.01
N SER A 397 -15.13 3.28 -4.85
CA SER A 397 -15.42 2.08 -5.65
C SER A 397 -15.52 2.39 -7.13
N PHE A 398 -16.01 3.57 -7.52
CA PHE A 398 -16.00 4.01 -8.92
C PHE A 398 -14.58 4.19 -9.47
N ARG A 399 -13.72 4.96 -8.78
CA ARG A 399 -12.35 5.19 -9.25
C ARG A 399 -11.56 3.89 -9.34
N CYS A 400 -11.66 3.01 -8.35
CA CYS A 400 -10.98 1.71 -8.42
C CYS A 400 -11.59 0.80 -9.51
N GLY A 401 -12.92 0.82 -9.66
CA GLY A 401 -13.64 0.10 -10.72
C GLY A 401 -13.24 0.53 -12.14
N LEU A 402 -12.87 1.79 -12.38
CA LEU A 402 -12.34 2.23 -13.68
C LEU A 402 -11.06 1.46 -14.04
N TRP A 403 -10.16 1.28 -13.07
CA TRP A 403 -8.91 0.55 -13.25
C TRP A 403 -9.17 -0.95 -13.48
N HIS A 404 -10.06 -1.56 -12.69
CA HIS A 404 -10.44 -2.96 -12.82
C HIS A 404 -11.12 -3.27 -14.17
N ASN A 405 -12.15 -2.50 -14.55
CA ASN A 405 -12.87 -2.72 -15.81
C ASN A 405 -11.96 -2.53 -17.03
N ALA A 406 -10.96 -1.66 -16.93
CA ALA A 406 -9.96 -1.44 -17.98
C ALA A 406 -8.87 -2.52 -18.03
N LEU A 407 -8.52 -3.21 -16.93
CA LEU A 407 -7.44 -4.22 -16.92
C LEU A 407 -7.58 -5.32 -18.00
N PRO A 408 -8.73 -5.98 -18.22
CA PRO A 408 -8.88 -6.96 -19.30
C PRO A 408 -8.84 -6.33 -20.70
N ARG A 409 -9.35 -5.10 -20.86
CA ARG A 409 -9.28 -4.34 -22.13
C ARG A 409 -7.84 -4.00 -22.50
N VAL A 410 -7.10 -3.51 -21.51
CA VAL A 410 -5.66 -3.20 -21.58
C VAL A 410 -4.86 -4.46 -21.92
N LYS A 411 -5.09 -5.58 -21.24
CA LYS A 411 -4.39 -6.86 -21.52
C LYS A 411 -4.67 -7.41 -22.91
N ALA A 412 -5.83 -7.13 -23.49
CA ALA A 412 -6.18 -7.50 -24.86
C ALA A 412 -5.61 -6.56 -25.95
N LYS A 413 -5.01 -5.42 -25.57
CA LYS A 413 -4.61 -4.33 -26.47
C LYS A 413 -3.09 -4.17 -26.52
N SER A 414 -2.53 -4.02 -27.72
CA SER A 414 -1.09 -3.76 -27.89
C SER A 414 -0.77 -2.28 -27.62
N PHE A 415 0.13 -2.01 -26.68
CA PHE A 415 0.68 -0.68 -26.41
C PHE A 415 2.15 -0.61 -26.84
N THR A 416 2.60 0.57 -27.28
CA THR A 416 3.97 0.79 -27.78
C THR A 416 4.72 1.80 -26.91
N GLY A 417 5.88 1.39 -26.40
CA GLY A 417 6.83 2.26 -25.69
C GLY A 417 8.14 1.51 -25.47
N ALA A 418 9.22 2.22 -25.16
CA ALA A 418 10.47 1.62 -24.70
C ALA A 418 10.48 1.39 -23.18
N LYS A 419 9.66 2.13 -22.43
CA LYS A 419 9.59 2.07 -20.95
C LYS A 419 8.16 2.17 -20.42
N ASN A 420 7.93 1.70 -19.20
CA ASN A 420 6.65 1.82 -18.51
C ASN A 420 6.10 3.25 -18.46
N SER A 421 6.95 4.25 -18.20
CA SER A 421 6.52 5.66 -18.19
C SER A 421 6.01 6.18 -19.53
N GLU A 422 6.36 5.51 -20.64
CA GLU A 422 5.88 5.85 -21.99
C GLU A 422 4.52 5.20 -22.27
N LEU A 423 4.13 4.17 -21.49
CA LEU A 423 2.79 3.56 -21.52
C LEU A 423 1.76 4.32 -20.65
N PHE A 424 2.21 5.11 -19.68
CA PHE A 424 1.33 5.73 -18.67
C PHE A 424 0.19 6.57 -19.27
N VAL A 425 0.44 7.36 -20.31
CA VAL A 425 -0.59 8.20 -20.93
C VAL A 425 -1.64 7.38 -21.69
N PRO A 426 -1.29 6.51 -22.67
CA PRO A 426 -2.29 5.71 -23.38
C PRO A 426 -3.01 4.68 -22.49
N LEU A 427 -2.39 4.23 -21.39
CA LEU A 427 -3.09 3.42 -20.37
C LEU A 427 -4.07 4.27 -19.55
N LEU A 428 -3.68 5.48 -19.14
CA LEU A 428 -4.56 6.39 -18.40
C LEU A 428 -5.81 6.75 -19.21
N ASP A 429 -5.70 6.97 -20.52
CA ASP A 429 -6.86 7.25 -21.38
C ASP A 429 -7.75 6.02 -21.63
N GLU A 430 -7.20 4.79 -21.57
CA GLU A 430 -7.99 3.55 -21.61
C GLU A 430 -8.75 3.32 -20.29
N ILE A 431 -8.11 3.61 -19.14
CA ILE A 431 -8.75 3.56 -17.80
C ILE A 431 -9.83 4.64 -17.68
N LEU A 432 -9.57 5.83 -18.23
CA LEU A 432 -10.55 6.91 -18.33
C LEU A 432 -11.48 6.76 -19.55
N THR A 433 -11.75 5.53 -20.00
CA THR A 433 -12.80 5.21 -20.98
C THR A 433 -13.76 4.18 -20.39
N VAL A 434 -15.01 4.60 -20.19
CA VAL A 434 -16.11 3.78 -19.68
C VAL A 434 -16.75 3.05 -20.86
N HIS A 435 -16.90 1.74 -20.76
CA HIS A 435 -17.59 0.95 -21.77
C HIS A 435 -19.07 0.79 -21.45
N LYS A 436 -19.86 0.49 -22.46
CA LYS A 436 -21.21 -0.04 -22.24
C LYS A 436 -21.12 -1.31 -21.41
N ASP A 437 -22.07 -1.49 -20.49
CA ASP A 437 -22.12 -2.54 -19.47
C ASP A 437 -21.10 -2.36 -18.29
N ASP A 438 -20.11 -1.44 -18.36
CA ASP A 438 -19.35 -1.03 -17.16
C ASP A 438 -20.31 -0.34 -16.16
N PHE A 439 -20.16 -0.64 -14.86
CA PHE A 439 -20.98 -0.05 -13.77
C PHE A 439 -22.51 -0.20 -13.92
N GLY A 440 -22.99 -1.08 -14.80
CA GLY A 440 -24.43 -1.21 -15.11
C GLY A 440 -24.96 -0.17 -16.10
N ILE A 441 -24.09 0.68 -16.68
CA ILE A 441 -24.48 1.73 -17.62
C ILE A 441 -25.08 1.11 -18.89
N GLY A 442 -26.31 1.48 -19.20
CA GLY A 442 -27.17 0.78 -20.16
C GLY A 442 -27.93 1.70 -21.12
N GLY A 443 -28.54 1.09 -22.13
CA GLY A 443 -29.34 1.77 -23.16
C GLY A 443 -29.01 1.33 -24.58
N THR A 444 -29.95 1.50 -25.51
CA THR A 444 -29.74 1.20 -26.94
C THR A 444 -28.88 2.25 -27.64
N ASP A 445 -28.94 3.49 -27.15
CA ASP A 445 -28.51 4.68 -27.90
C ASP A 445 -27.12 5.20 -27.43
N LEU A 446 -26.56 4.61 -26.38
CA LEU A 446 -25.19 4.87 -25.92
C LEU A 446 -24.16 4.18 -26.85
N PRO A 447 -23.03 4.83 -27.18
CA PRO A 447 -21.94 4.20 -27.89
C PRO A 447 -21.25 3.13 -27.02
N ALA A 448 -20.53 2.19 -27.65
CA ALA A 448 -19.89 1.07 -26.95
C ALA A 448 -18.74 1.49 -26.00
N SER A 449 -18.20 2.69 -26.16
CA SER A 449 -17.10 3.26 -25.37
C SER A 449 -17.25 4.79 -25.26
N ILE A 450 -17.10 5.32 -24.05
CA ILE A 450 -17.37 6.70 -23.67
C ILE A 450 -16.12 7.26 -22.95
N PRO A 451 -15.32 8.15 -23.56
CA PRO A 451 -14.13 8.71 -22.93
C PRO A 451 -14.48 9.77 -21.88
N LEU A 452 -13.93 9.63 -20.68
CA LEU A 452 -13.99 10.62 -19.61
C LEU A 452 -12.98 11.76 -19.89
N ALA A 453 -13.37 12.60 -20.85
CA ALA A 453 -12.63 13.76 -21.31
C ALA A 453 -13.58 14.96 -21.49
N SER A 454 -13.09 16.16 -21.13
CA SER A 454 -13.80 17.40 -21.39
C SER A 454 -13.80 17.73 -22.89
N PRO A 455 -14.93 18.18 -23.48
CA PRO A 455 -14.95 18.75 -24.83
C PRO A 455 -14.25 20.12 -24.90
N THR A 456 -14.05 20.78 -23.75
CA THR A 456 -13.45 22.12 -23.62
C THR A 456 -12.00 22.00 -23.18
N ALA A 457 -11.08 22.61 -23.95
CA ALA A 457 -9.65 22.64 -23.64
C ALA A 457 -9.37 23.39 -22.33
N GLY A 458 -8.40 22.89 -21.53
CA GLY A 458 -8.07 23.44 -20.21
C GLY A 458 -9.10 23.13 -19.12
N LYS A 459 -10.10 22.30 -19.41
CA LYS A 459 -11.12 21.84 -18.46
C LYS A 459 -11.16 20.31 -18.35
N PHE A 460 -11.82 19.81 -17.32
CA PHE A 460 -12.07 18.40 -17.04
C PHE A 460 -13.50 18.19 -16.57
N ILE A 461 -13.97 16.93 -16.59
CA ILE A 461 -15.26 16.56 -16.01
C ILE A 461 -15.08 16.50 -14.49
N ALA A 462 -15.91 17.21 -13.74
CA ALA A 462 -16.08 17.01 -12.30
C ALA A 462 -17.38 16.25 -12.05
N LEU A 463 -17.32 15.25 -11.17
CA LEU A 463 -18.46 14.43 -10.72
C LEU A 463 -18.36 14.32 -9.20
N ALA A 464 -19.31 14.90 -8.46
CA ALA A 464 -19.23 14.90 -6.98
C ALA A 464 -19.32 13.50 -6.39
N LYS A 465 -20.28 12.70 -6.86
CA LYS A 465 -20.55 11.36 -6.38
C LYS A 465 -20.83 10.46 -7.58
N ALA A 466 -20.18 9.31 -7.62
CA ALA A 466 -20.44 8.28 -8.63
C ALA A 466 -21.41 7.22 -8.08
N ASP A 467 -22.69 7.36 -8.41
CA ASP A 467 -23.70 6.32 -8.24
C ASP A 467 -24.34 5.98 -9.57
N GLU A 468 -25.09 4.88 -9.65
CA GLU A 468 -25.70 4.36 -10.89
C GLU A 468 -26.46 5.44 -11.67
N ALA A 469 -27.20 6.33 -10.97
CA ALA A 469 -27.96 7.41 -11.59
C ALA A 469 -27.05 8.53 -12.12
N SER A 470 -26.02 8.95 -11.37
CA SER A 470 -25.09 9.98 -11.83
C SER A 470 -24.18 9.47 -12.96
N LEU A 471 -23.83 8.19 -12.97
CA LEU A 471 -23.05 7.53 -14.01
C LEU A 471 -23.83 7.32 -15.31
N GLN A 472 -25.10 6.93 -15.21
CA GLN A 472 -26.00 6.87 -16.37
C GLN A 472 -26.20 8.27 -16.98
N ALA A 473 -26.43 9.30 -16.15
CA ALA A 473 -26.55 10.68 -16.62
C ALA A 473 -25.26 11.21 -17.28
N LEU A 474 -24.08 10.88 -16.73
CA LEU A 474 -22.77 11.15 -17.34
C LEU A 474 -22.63 10.48 -18.72
N ALA A 475 -22.99 9.21 -18.83
CA ALA A 475 -22.93 8.48 -20.10
C ALA A 475 -23.86 9.09 -21.16
N GLU A 476 -25.10 9.42 -20.80
CA GLU A 476 -26.07 10.07 -21.69
C GLU A 476 -25.63 11.49 -22.10
N ALA A 477 -25.09 12.28 -21.17
CA ALA A 477 -24.60 13.63 -21.46
C ALA A 477 -23.36 13.63 -22.37
N LEU A 478 -22.44 12.66 -22.20
CA LEU A 478 -21.31 12.48 -23.11
C LEU A 478 -21.76 11.97 -24.48
N ALA A 479 -22.62 10.96 -24.54
CA ALA A 479 -23.16 10.43 -25.80
C ALA A 479 -23.94 11.49 -26.60
N ALA A 480 -24.67 12.38 -25.92
CA ALA A 480 -25.39 13.48 -26.54
C ALA A 480 -24.54 14.76 -26.76
N GLY A 481 -23.28 14.79 -26.31
CA GLY A 481 -22.37 15.94 -26.46
C GLY A 481 -22.73 17.18 -25.63
N LYS A 482 -23.54 17.05 -24.56
CA LYS A 482 -24.17 18.15 -23.82
C LYS A 482 -23.35 18.75 -22.67
N LEU A 483 -22.31 18.03 -22.22
CA LEU A 483 -21.54 18.38 -21.01
C LEU A 483 -20.84 19.75 -21.04
N GLY A 484 -20.75 20.41 -22.19
CA GLY A 484 -20.15 21.75 -22.32
C GLY A 484 -21.03 22.91 -21.81
N ASP A 485 -22.35 22.72 -21.72
CA ASP A 485 -23.31 23.81 -21.46
C ASP A 485 -23.79 23.88 -19.99
N GLU A 486 -23.50 22.87 -19.17
CA GLU A 486 -24.01 22.76 -17.80
C GLU A 486 -23.11 23.46 -16.78
N ALA A 487 -23.67 24.45 -16.07
CA ALA A 487 -23.00 25.13 -14.97
C ALA A 487 -22.97 24.23 -13.72
N CYS A 488 -21.81 24.13 -13.08
CA CYS A 488 -21.63 23.40 -11.83
C CYS A 488 -22.57 23.92 -10.72
N GLY A 489 -23.08 23.01 -9.88
CA GLY A 489 -23.66 23.40 -8.59
C GLY A 489 -22.66 24.17 -7.74
N ALA A 490 -23.11 25.10 -6.89
CA ALA A 490 -22.22 25.91 -6.05
C ALA A 490 -21.51 25.08 -4.95
N ASP A 491 -22.10 23.96 -4.56
CA ASP A 491 -21.53 22.89 -3.73
C ASP A 491 -20.85 21.78 -4.56
N GLY A 492 -20.83 21.94 -5.88
CA GLY A 492 -20.40 20.97 -6.88
C GLY A 492 -21.26 19.73 -7.01
N SER A 493 -22.49 19.74 -6.50
CA SER A 493 -23.44 18.63 -6.65
C SER A 493 -23.69 18.26 -8.13
N GLY A 494 -23.90 16.97 -8.38
CA GLY A 494 -24.05 16.42 -9.71
C GLY A 494 -22.73 16.32 -10.47
N MET A 495 -22.72 16.87 -11.69
CA MET A 495 -21.67 16.74 -12.69
C MET A 495 -21.56 18.04 -13.50
N CYS A 496 -20.35 18.42 -13.92
CA CYS A 496 -20.14 19.56 -14.84
C CYS A 496 -18.75 19.52 -15.53
N VAL A 497 -18.52 20.42 -16.49
CA VAL A 497 -17.19 20.68 -17.07
C VAL A 497 -16.56 21.91 -16.42
N THR A 498 -15.47 21.71 -15.68
CA THR A 498 -14.86 22.73 -14.82
C THR A 498 -13.34 22.82 -15.01
N ASP A 499 -12.74 23.84 -14.41
CA ASP A 499 -11.30 24.08 -14.35
C ASP A 499 -10.80 23.97 -12.89
N ASN A 500 -9.49 24.17 -12.69
CA ASN A 500 -8.86 24.04 -11.37
C ASN A 500 -9.46 25.00 -10.33
N ASP A 501 -9.80 26.23 -10.73
CA ASP A 501 -10.36 27.24 -9.82
C ASP A 501 -11.82 26.88 -9.46
N GLY A 502 -12.60 26.45 -10.46
CA GLY A 502 -13.97 25.97 -10.25
C GLY A 502 -14.05 24.76 -9.33
N LEU A 503 -13.19 23.74 -9.51
CA LEU A 503 -13.16 22.58 -8.60
C LEU A 503 -12.77 22.96 -7.17
N GLY A 504 -11.76 23.81 -6.98
CA GLY A 504 -11.30 24.17 -5.63
C GLY A 504 -12.33 25.01 -4.87
N ALA A 505 -13.13 25.81 -5.58
CA ALA A 505 -14.28 26.53 -5.03
C ALA A 505 -15.41 25.57 -4.59
N MET A 506 -15.69 24.52 -5.38
CA MET A 506 -16.67 23.48 -4.99
C MET A 506 -16.20 22.70 -3.75
N VAL A 507 -14.90 22.37 -3.68
CA VAL A 507 -14.29 21.72 -2.49
C VAL A 507 -14.33 22.64 -1.26
N GLU A 508 -14.08 23.95 -1.40
CA GLU A 508 -14.22 24.91 -0.30
C GLU A 508 -15.68 25.07 0.16
N ALA A 509 -16.64 25.17 -0.77
CA ALA A 509 -18.05 25.22 -0.43
C ALA A 509 -18.48 23.97 0.37
N ARG A 510 -18.03 22.78 -0.05
CA ARG A 510 -18.29 21.53 0.66
C ARG A 510 -17.58 21.46 2.02
N PHE A 511 -16.31 21.85 2.09
CA PHE A 511 -15.55 21.93 3.34
C PHE A 511 -16.22 22.84 4.38
N LYS A 512 -16.75 23.99 3.93
CA LYS A 512 -17.50 24.93 4.78
C LYS A 512 -18.86 24.40 5.19
N ALA A 513 -19.54 23.65 4.32
CA ALA A 513 -20.77 22.95 4.68
C ALA A 513 -20.51 21.87 5.74
N ASP A 514 -19.50 21.02 5.58
CA ASP A 514 -19.11 19.99 6.55
C ASP A 514 -18.68 20.62 7.89
N GLN A 515 -17.87 21.70 7.89
CA GLN A 515 -17.56 22.47 9.11
C GLN A 515 -18.81 22.98 9.83
N SER A 516 -19.77 23.53 9.07
CA SER A 516 -21.00 24.13 9.61
C SER A 516 -22.02 23.10 10.12
N ALA A 517 -22.05 21.91 9.51
CA ALA A 517 -22.89 20.78 9.93
C ALA A 517 -22.31 20.01 11.14
N GLY A 518 -21.03 20.22 11.47
CA GLY A 518 -20.37 19.57 12.59
C GLY A 518 -19.98 18.11 12.31
N ARG A 519 -20.00 17.27 13.35
CA ARG A 519 -19.47 15.89 13.26
C ARG A 519 -20.34 14.92 12.48
N GLU A 520 -21.62 15.20 12.26
CA GLU A 520 -22.58 14.21 11.77
C GLU A 520 -22.32 13.69 10.35
N PRO A 521 -21.97 14.53 9.35
CA PRO A 521 -21.55 14.03 8.03
C PRO A 521 -20.29 13.15 8.13
N LEU A 522 -19.36 13.49 9.03
CA LEU A 522 -18.13 12.73 9.25
C LEU A 522 -18.38 11.42 9.99
N ARG A 523 -19.37 11.32 10.90
CA ARG A 523 -19.79 10.02 11.49
C ARG A 523 -20.25 9.06 10.39
N SER A 524 -21.06 9.55 9.46
CA SER A 524 -21.57 8.77 8.33
C SER A 524 -20.44 8.29 7.42
N LEU A 525 -19.54 9.20 7.03
CA LEU A 525 -18.34 8.88 6.23
C LEU A 525 -17.39 7.90 6.95
N ARG A 526 -17.12 8.11 8.25
CA ARG A 526 -16.32 7.22 9.10
C ARG A 526 -16.90 5.81 9.14
N SER A 527 -18.21 5.69 9.31
CA SER A 527 -18.88 4.39 9.43
C SER A 527 -18.87 3.64 8.10
N ALA A 528 -19.20 4.33 6.99
CA ALA A 528 -19.14 3.73 5.65
C ALA A 528 -17.71 3.25 5.30
N ARG A 529 -16.71 4.14 5.42
CA ARG A 529 -15.31 3.79 5.15
C ARG A 529 -14.77 2.73 6.11
N GLY A 530 -15.24 2.70 7.35
CA GLY A 530 -14.80 1.73 8.36
C GLY A 530 -15.38 0.34 8.16
N CYS A 531 -16.64 0.23 7.72
CA CYS A 531 -17.19 -1.06 7.24
C CYS A 531 -16.45 -1.53 5.99
N GLU A 532 -16.22 -0.65 5.02
CA GLU A 532 -15.48 -0.96 3.78
C GLU A 532 -14.04 -1.38 4.07
N ALA A 533 -13.36 -0.72 5.01
CA ALA A 533 -12.04 -1.12 5.51
C ALA A 533 -12.09 -2.53 6.12
N LYS A 534 -12.99 -2.78 7.08
CA LYS A 534 -13.16 -4.10 7.73
C LYS A 534 -13.47 -5.22 6.73
N ALA A 535 -14.26 -4.94 5.69
CA ALA A 535 -14.69 -5.93 4.72
C ALA A 535 -13.61 -6.29 3.69
N ASN A 536 -12.75 -5.33 3.30
CA ASN A 536 -11.85 -5.48 2.16
C ASN A 536 -10.36 -5.51 2.52
N TYR A 537 -10.01 -5.09 3.74
CA TYR A 537 -8.64 -5.08 4.25
C TYR A 537 -8.65 -6.00 5.47
N PRO A 538 -8.19 -7.28 5.35
CA PRO A 538 -8.25 -8.25 6.45
C PRO A 538 -7.62 -7.72 7.75
N ASN A 539 -6.61 -6.87 7.56
CA ASN A 539 -5.81 -6.19 8.58
C ASN A 539 -6.28 -4.75 8.85
N ALA A 540 -7.59 -4.48 8.77
CA ALA A 540 -8.16 -3.21 9.22
C ALA A 540 -8.24 -3.17 10.75
N PRO A 541 -7.91 -2.03 11.38
CA PRO A 541 -7.95 -1.89 12.83
C PRO A 541 -9.38 -1.91 13.36
N ALA A 542 -9.56 -2.30 14.63
CA ALA A 542 -10.87 -2.35 15.29
C ALA A 542 -11.45 -0.94 15.57
N ILE A 543 -12.13 -0.35 14.58
CA ILE A 543 -12.72 0.99 14.71
C ILE A 543 -13.91 0.96 15.69
N ALA A 544 -13.71 1.56 16.87
CA ALA A 544 -14.70 1.61 17.93
C ALA A 544 -16.08 2.14 17.46
N GLY A 545 -17.16 1.49 17.90
CA GLY A 545 -18.53 1.86 17.57
C GLY A 545 -19.06 1.36 16.22
N LEU A 546 -18.27 0.61 15.43
CA LEU A 546 -18.70 0.03 14.15
C LEU A 546 -19.21 -1.42 14.28
N GLY A 547 -19.86 -1.76 15.40
CA GLY A 547 -20.38 -3.10 15.70
C GLY A 547 -21.59 -3.56 14.87
N GLY A 548 -21.81 -2.96 13.70
CA GLY A 548 -22.88 -3.25 12.75
C GLY A 548 -22.40 -3.39 11.30
N CYS A 549 -21.08 -3.52 11.10
CA CYS A 549 -20.45 -4.01 9.87
C CYS A 549 -20.24 -5.52 10.01
#